data_AF-A0A928RVX7-F1
#
_entry.id   AF-A0A928RVX7-F1
#
_cell.length_a   1.000
_cell.length_b   1.000
_cell.length_c   1.000
_cell.angle_alpha   90.00
_cell.angle_beta   90.00
_cell.angle_gamma   90.00
#
_symmetry.space_group_name_H-M   'P 1'
#
loop_
_entity.id
_entity.type
_entity.pdbx_description
1 polymer ?
#
loop_
_entity_poly.entity_id
_entity_poly.type
_entity_poly.pdbx_seq_one_letter_code
_entity_poly.pdbx_strand_id
1 'polypeptide(L)'
;MSSGRVFITGDLEAFHPAFNDLVAECGFPVFVGGRGVAPEADDLPVVGVSGMEGLKESGFETPRPFLVYTGLVMPEAEMQRLKEAGLLGIICADTPPEDLAFLLKKAFFYEKMLRRNPRAPVNMPVALSFGAREVSSFATLLSRDGIFIVSLNPPPVNSTCTLRFNLPGIQKELATGARVLYQISVNRDLNIISSPGDPLQGSYCTRAMALLFTDMPRRDRAYRELHRDEFS
;
A
#
# COMPACT_ATOMS: atom_id res chain seq x y z
N MET A 1 8.11 -2.86 18.87
CA MET A 1 7.97 -2.13 17.58
C MET A 1 7.79 -0.68 17.95
N SER A 2 8.70 0.22 17.54
CA SER A 2 8.53 1.65 17.79
C SER A 2 7.26 2.10 17.07
N SER A 3 6.33 2.67 17.85
CA SER A 3 5.14 3.32 17.29
C SER A 3 5.62 4.66 16.75
N GLY A 4 5.74 4.80 15.43
CA GLY A 4 6.09 6.07 14.80
C GLY A 4 5.12 7.16 15.27
N ARG A 5 5.64 8.37 15.50
CA ARG A 5 4.88 9.51 16.00
C ARG A 5 4.80 10.61 14.95
N VAL A 6 3.70 11.35 14.94
CA VAL A 6 3.52 12.48 14.02
C VAL A 6 4.13 13.71 14.66
N PHE A 7 5.14 14.28 14.02
CA PHE A 7 5.82 15.48 14.48
C PHE A 7 5.32 16.69 13.70
N ILE A 8 4.54 17.54 14.35
CA ILE A 8 3.99 18.77 13.78
C ILE A 8 5.03 19.87 13.88
N THR A 9 5.33 20.55 12.78
CA THR A 9 6.30 21.66 12.74
C THR A 9 5.92 22.69 11.68
N GLY A 10 6.70 23.76 11.54
CA GLY A 10 6.41 24.89 10.67
C GLY A 10 5.47 25.89 11.31
N ASP A 11 4.52 26.40 10.53
CA ASP A 11 3.50 27.32 11.02
C ASP A 11 2.37 26.54 11.73
N LEU A 12 2.37 26.62 13.06
CA LEU A 12 1.38 25.94 13.89
C LEU A 12 -0.02 26.55 13.74
N GLU A 13 -0.12 27.82 13.35
CA GLU A 13 -1.41 28.48 13.11
C GLU A 13 -2.05 28.03 11.80
N ALA A 14 -1.27 27.42 10.90
CA ALA A 14 -1.80 26.83 9.68
C ALA A 14 -2.73 25.64 9.95
N PHE A 15 -2.53 24.93 11.07
CA PHE A 15 -3.27 23.70 11.37
C PHE A 15 -4.68 23.99 11.88
N HIS A 16 -5.65 23.24 11.36
CA HIS A 16 -6.99 23.26 11.92
C HIS A 16 -6.98 22.74 13.38
N PRO A 17 -7.74 23.33 14.32
CA PRO A 17 -7.73 22.94 15.74
C PRO A 17 -8.00 21.45 15.99
N ALA A 18 -8.85 20.83 15.16
CA ALA A 18 -9.18 19.42 15.26
C ALA A 18 -8.14 18.47 14.65
N PHE A 19 -7.07 18.99 14.02
CA PHE A 19 -6.09 18.14 13.33
C PHE A 19 -5.41 17.14 14.28
N ASN A 20 -5.05 17.59 15.48
CA ASN A 20 -4.40 16.72 16.47
C ASN A 20 -5.31 15.57 16.90
N ASP A 21 -6.60 15.86 17.11
CA ASP A 21 -7.60 14.86 17.49
C ASP A 21 -7.81 13.85 16.36
N LEU A 22 -7.90 14.31 15.11
CA LEU A 22 -8.02 13.44 13.93
C LEU A 22 -6.81 12.50 13.77
N VAL A 23 -5.60 13.01 13.98
CA VAL A 23 -4.39 12.17 13.91
C VAL A 23 -4.36 11.15 15.05
N ALA A 24 -4.78 11.55 16.25
CA ALA A 24 -4.90 10.65 17.40
C ALA A 24 -5.96 9.56 17.17
N GLU A 25 -7.11 9.89 16.57
CA GLU A 25 -8.15 8.95 16.15
C GLU A 25 -7.63 7.94 15.11
N CYS A 26 -6.70 8.36 14.25
CA CYS A 26 -6.01 7.46 13.32
C CYS A 26 -5.03 6.49 14.01
N GLY A 27 -4.85 6.60 15.33
CA GLY A 27 -3.99 5.75 16.14
C GLY A 27 -2.52 6.19 16.16
N PHE A 28 -2.22 7.43 15.77
CA PHE A 28 -0.86 7.96 15.78
C PHE A 28 -0.69 9.01 16.88
N PRO A 29 0.30 8.88 17.77
CA PRO A 29 0.58 9.91 18.75
C PRO A 29 1.11 11.17 18.06
N VAL A 30 0.60 12.33 18.47
CA VAL A 30 1.00 13.64 17.95
C VAL A 30 1.99 14.29 18.90
N PHE A 31 3.05 14.86 18.34
CA PHE A 31 4.01 15.68 19.04
C PHE A 31 4.14 17.03 18.31
N VAL A 32 3.95 18.13 19.04
CA VAL A 32 4.08 19.47 18.47
C VAL A 32 5.49 19.97 18.73
N GLY A 33 6.26 20.12 17.66
CA GLY A 33 7.61 20.67 17.68
C GLY A 33 7.58 22.16 18.00
N GLY A 34 8.15 22.55 19.14
CA GLY A 34 8.49 23.94 19.40
C GLY A 34 9.63 24.43 18.50
N ARG A 35 9.86 25.75 18.44
CA ARG A 35 11.03 26.32 17.74
C ARG A 35 12.33 25.66 18.24
N GLY A 36 13.09 25.07 17.32
CA GLY A 36 14.39 24.42 17.61
C GLY A 36 14.30 22.96 18.05
N VAL A 37 13.11 22.36 18.11
CA VAL A 37 12.98 20.91 18.32
C VAL A 37 13.09 20.24 16.95
N ALA A 38 14.11 19.40 16.80
CA ALA A 38 14.26 18.57 15.62
C ALA A 38 13.45 17.27 15.79
N PRO A 39 12.81 16.78 14.72
CA PRO A 39 12.15 15.49 14.73
C PRO A 39 13.16 14.35 14.93
N GLU A 40 12.76 13.30 15.67
CA GLU A 40 13.57 12.09 15.78
C GLU A 40 13.58 11.30 14.45
N ALA A 41 14.43 10.27 14.37
CA ALA A 41 14.59 9.46 13.17
C ALA A 41 13.31 8.70 12.78
N ASP A 42 12.51 8.28 13.77
CA ASP A 42 11.25 7.53 13.59
C ASP A 42 10.01 8.44 13.50
N ASP A 43 10.18 9.76 13.65
CA ASP A 43 9.08 10.72 13.62
C ASP A 43 8.72 11.09 12.18
N LEU A 44 7.42 11.08 11.86
CA LEU A 44 6.88 11.57 10.59
C LEU A 44 6.64 13.09 10.68
N PRO A 45 7.41 13.91 9.96
CA PRO A 45 7.17 15.35 9.94
C PRO A 45 5.92 15.70 9.15
N VAL A 46 5.02 16.46 9.77
CA VAL A 46 3.92 17.17 9.12
C VAL A 46 4.18 18.66 9.27
N VAL A 47 4.39 19.34 8.15
CA VAL A 47 4.80 20.76 8.14
C VAL A 47 3.62 21.64 7.79
N GLY A 48 3.24 22.53 8.71
CA GLY A 48 2.23 23.55 8.50
C GLY A 48 2.78 24.70 7.69
N VAL A 49 2.05 25.09 6.65
CA VAL A 49 2.47 26.14 5.73
C VAL A 49 1.30 27.06 5.41
N SER A 50 1.34 28.28 5.95
CA SER A 50 0.39 29.36 5.62
C SER A 50 0.84 30.23 4.44
N GLY A 51 2.10 30.09 4.00
CA GLY A 51 2.69 30.88 2.92
C GLY A 51 3.87 30.17 2.26
N MET A 52 4.12 30.45 0.99
CA MET A 52 5.19 29.80 0.20
C MET A 52 6.61 30.01 0.76
N GLU A 53 6.79 31.01 1.62
CA GLU A 53 8.08 31.31 2.26
C GLU A 53 8.42 30.29 3.37
N GLY A 54 7.41 29.79 4.10
CA GLY A 54 7.61 28.84 5.22
C GLY A 54 8.17 27.48 4.78
N LEU A 55 8.00 27.12 3.51
CA LEU A 55 8.57 25.91 2.90
C LEU A 55 10.09 25.96 2.72
N LYS A 56 10.67 27.16 2.61
CA LYS A 56 12.11 27.33 2.46
C LYS A 56 12.85 27.22 3.79
N GLU A 57 12.15 27.54 4.88
CA GLU A 57 12.70 27.54 6.25
C GLU A 57 12.67 26.16 6.91
N SER A 58 11.84 25.24 6.41
CA SER A 58 11.66 23.90 7.00
C SER A 58 12.86 22.95 6.89
N GLY A 59 13.99 23.38 6.30
CA GLY A 59 15.31 22.78 6.53
C GLY A 59 15.39 21.27 6.30
N PHE A 60 14.76 20.76 5.23
CA PHE A 60 14.87 19.34 4.85
C PHE A 60 16.24 19.07 4.21
N GLU A 61 17.31 19.16 5.02
CA GLU A 61 18.69 18.91 4.57
C GLU A 61 18.92 17.44 4.19
N THR A 62 18.03 16.54 4.63
CA THR A 62 18.04 15.12 4.26
C THR A 62 16.71 14.72 3.61
N PRO A 63 16.75 14.04 2.45
CA PRO A 63 15.54 13.55 1.79
C PRO A 63 14.92 12.44 2.64
N ARG A 64 13.91 12.81 3.42
CA ARG A 64 13.13 11.90 4.25
C ARG A 64 11.64 12.12 3.98
N PRO A 65 10.79 11.09 4.11
CA PRO A 65 9.39 11.25 3.78
C PRO A 65 8.69 12.25 4.71
N PHE A 66 7.95 13.21 4.15
CA PHE A 66 7.20 14.20 4.90
C PHE A 66 5.83 14.51 4.29
N LEU A 67 4.94 15.10 5.09
CA LEU A 67 3.64 15.61 4.66
C LEU A 67 3.59 17.13 4.88
N VAL A 68 2.79 17.81 4.08
CA VAL A 68 2.55 19.25 4.24
C VAL A 68 1.09 19.47 4.57
N TYR A 69 0.82 20.28 5.58
CA TYR A 69 -0.50 20.80 5.87
C TYR A 69 -0.62 22.23 5.33
N THR A 70 -1.52 22.46 4.38
CA THR A 70 -1.74 23.81 3.84
C THR A 70 -3.17 23.98 3.31
N GLY A 71 -3.67 25.22 3.37
CA GLY A 71 -4.87 25.63 2.62
C GLY A 71 -4.55 26.24 1.25
N LEU A 72 -3.28 26.27 0.85
CA LEU A 72 -2.83 26.92 -0.38
C LEU A 72 -2.86 25.97 -1.56
N VAL A 73 -3.24 26.50 -2.73
CA VAL A 73 -3.00 25.84 -4.01
C VAL A 73 -1.53 26.01 -4.36
N MET A 74 -0.77 24.92 -4.35
CA MET A 74 0.65 24.96 -4.71
C MET A 74 0.85 24.95 -6.23
N PRO A 75 1.70 25.84 -6.78
CA PRO A 75 2.14 25.77 -8.17
C PRO A 75 2.85 24.45 -8.46
N GLU A 76 2.71 23.96 -9.70
CA GLU A 76 3.30 22.67 -10.13
C GLU A 76 4.83 22.62 -9.93
N ALA A 77 5.53 23.72 -10.19
CA ALA A 77 6.97 23.83 -9.99
C ALA A 77 7.39 23.63 -8.52
N GLU A 78 6.64 24.18 -7.56
CA GLU A 78 6.97 23.98 -6.14
C GLU A 78 6.61 22.57 -5.68
N MET A 79 5.49 22.04 -6.16
CA MET A 79 5.09 20.67 -5.88
C MET A 79 6.15 19.66 -6.37
N GLN A 80 6.74 19.90 -7.55
CA GLN A 80 7.81 19.06 -8.07
C GLN A 80 9.07 19.13 -7.21
N ARG A 81 9.47 20.34 -6.81
CA ARG A 81 10.60 20.56 -5.89
C ARG A 81 10.41 19.84 -4.55
N LEU A 82 9.20 19.88 -4.00
CA LEU A 82 8.89 19.21 -2.74
C LEU A 82 8.87 17.69 -2.88
N LYS A 83 8.38 17.16 -4.00
CA LYS A 83 8.46 15.72 -4.30
C LYS A 83 9.91 15.25 -4.34
N GLU A 84 10.80 16.01 -4.96
CA GLU A 84 12.24 15.73 -5.00
C GLU A 84 12.88 15.77 -3.60
N ALA A 85 12.36 16.61 -2.70
CA ALA A 85 12.77 16.66 -1.30
C ALA A 85 12.18 15.53 -0.42
N GLY A 86 11.18 14.78 -0.91
CA GLY A 86 10.55 13.67 -0.16
C GLY A 86 9.07 13.87 0.21
N LEU A 87 8.36 14.83 -0.39
CA LEU A 87 6.93 15.04 -0.15
C LEU A 87 6.12 13.82 -0.55
N LEU A 88 5.33 13.30 0.39
CA LEU A 88 4.45 12.14 0.17
C LEU A 88 3.00 12.49 -0.12
N GLY A 89 2.56 13.67 0.31
CA GLY A 89 1.19 14.14 0.18
C GLY A 89 0.96 15.49 0.86
N ILE A 90 -0.13 16.12 0.48
CA ILE A 90 -0.62 17.39 1.03
C ILE A 90 -1.91 17.08 1.80
N ILE A 91 -2.05 17.69 2.97
CA ILE A 91 -3.23 17.65 3.82
C ILE A 91 -3.82 19.05 3.84
N CYS A 92 -5.13 19.13 3.63
CA CYS A 92 -5.92 20.35 3.70
C CYS A 92 -6.92 20.23 4.86
N ALA A 93 -7.54 21.35 5.26
CA ALA A 93 -8.55 21.36 6.32
C ALA A 93 -9.80 20.54 5.99
N ASP A 94 -10.10 20.38 4.70
CA ASP A 94 -11.21 19.59 4.16
C ASP A 94 -10.82 18.15 3.82
N THR A 95 -9.58 17.72 4.11
CA THR A 95 -9.15 16.34 3.85
C THR A 95 -9.95 15.37 4.72
N PRO A 96 -10.65 14.39 4.12
CA PRO A 96 -11.42 13.41 4.87
C PRO A 96 -10.54 12.59 5.83
N PRO A 97 -11.07 12.14 6.99
CA PRO A 97 -10.31 11.33 7.93
C PRO A 97 -9.72 10.05 7.33
N GLU A 98 -10.41 9.41 6.39
CA GLU A 98 -9.94 8.23 5.67
C GLU A 98 -8.70 8.52 4.81
N ASP A 99 -8.67 9.67 4.15
CA ASP A 99 -7.55 10.10 3.30
C ASP A 99 -6.36 10.52 4.16
N LEU A 100 -6.62 11.21 5.28
CA LEU A 100 -5.60 11.52 6.28
C LEU A 100 -4.98 10.23 6.83
N ALA A 101 -5.80 9.26 7.26
CA ALA A 101 -5.34 7.97 7.74
C ALA A 101 -4.51 7.22 6.68
N PHE A 102 -4.93 7.30 5.41
CA PHE A 102 -4.19 6.72 4.30
C PHE A 102 -2.83 7.39 4.10
N LEU A 103 -2.77 8.73 4.10
CA LEU A 103 -1.52 9.49 3.94
C LEU A 103 -0.54 9.23 5.08
N LEU A 104 -1.02 9.22 6.34
CA LEU A 104 -0.20 8.90 7.51
C LEU A 104 0.35 7.47 7.43
N LYS A 105 -0.50 6.48 7.11
CA LYS A 105 -0.05 5.09 6.91
C LYS A 105 0.95 5.00 5.76
N LYS A 106 0.68 5.65 4.63
CA LYS A 106 1.59 5.70 3.47
C LYS A 106 2.95 6.26 3.87
N ALA A 107 2.98 7.22 4.80
CA ALA A 107 4.21 7.85 5.25
C ALA A 107 4.99 7.04 6.28
N PHE A 108 4.34 6.56 7.35
CA PHE A 108 5.00 5.69 8.33
C PHE A 108 5.43 4.34 7.75
N PHE A 109 4.68 3.86 6.78
CA PHE A 109 4.98 2.61 6.10
C PHE A 109 5.56 2.85 4.72
N TYR A 110 6.12 4.03 4.41
CA TYR A 110 6.64 4.33 3.07
C TYR A 110 7.61 3.25 2.57
N GLU A 111 8.58 2.83 3.39
CA GLU A 111 9.49 1.73 3.04
C GLU A 111 8.80 0.35 2.95
N LYS A 112 7.75 0.12 3.74
CA LYS A 112 6.96 -1.13 3.71
C LYS A 112 5.88 -1.14 2.63
N MET A 113 5.43 0.02 2.13
CA MET A 113 4.47 0.24 1.03
C MET A 113 5.18 0.36 -0.31
N LEU A 114 6.46 0.76 -0.31
CA LEU A 114 7.47 0.39 -1.31
C LEU A 114 7.69 -1.14 -1.38
N ARG A 115 6.83 -1.94 -0.71
CA ARG A 115 6.61 -3.37 -0.97
C ARG A 115 6.89 -3.62 -2.44
N ARG A 116 8.04 -4.24 -2.67
CA ARG A 116 8.86 -4.34 -3.89
C ARG A 116 8.13 -4.69 -5.19
N ASN A 117 6.82 -4.99 -5.15
CA ASN A 117 6.00 -5.51 -6.23
C ASN A 117 4.60 -4.86 -6.21
N PRO A 118 4.35 -3.80 -7.00
CA PRO A 118 2.99 -3.30 -7.22
C PRO A 118 2.08 -4.45 -7.69
N ARG A 119 0.81 -4.43 -7.25
CA ARG A 119 -0.19 -5.44 -7.63
C ARG A 119 -1.18 -4.85 -8.62
N ALA A 120 -1.25 -5.44 -9.80
CA ALA A 120 -2.28 -5.13 -10.79
C ALA A 120 -3.55 -5.96 -10.48
N PRO A 121 -4.73 -5.34 -10.44
CA PRO A 121 -5.98 -6.08 -10.46
C PRO A 121 -6.10 -6.80 -11.80
N VAL A 122 -6.45 -8.09 -11.76
CA VAL A 122 -6.62 -8.93 -12.94
C VAL A 122 -7.89 -9.76 -12.79
N ASN A 123 -8.41 -10.28 -13.89
CA ASN A 123 -9.41 -11.34 -13.89
C ASN A 123 -8.99 -12.38 -14.93
N MET A 124 -8.07 -13.25 -14.55
CA MET A 124 -7.46 -14.21 -15.48
C MET A 124 -7.62 -15.65 -14.99
N PRO A 125 -7.93 -16.60 -15.89
CA PRO A 125 -8.00 -18.01 -15.55
C PRO A 125 -6.61 -18.53 -15.20
N VAL A 126 -6.56 -19.37 -14.20
CA VAL A 126 -5.34 -19.99 -13.67
C VAL A 126 -5.60 -21.46 -13.37
N ALA A 127 -4.67 -22.33 -13.72
CA ALA A 127 -4.67 -23.73 -13.32
C ALA A 127 -3.61 -23.96 -12.24
N LEU A 128 -4.00 -24.61 -11.16
CA LEU A 128 -3.17 -24.92 -10.01
C LEU A 128 -3.07 -26.43 -9.84
N SER A 129 -1.85 -26.97 -9.85
CA SER A 129 -1.58 -28.38 -9.58
C SER A 129 -0.85 -28.53 -8.24
N PHE A 130 -1.37 -29.38 -7.36
CA PHE A 130 -0.72 -29.71 -6.08
C PHE A 130 -1.00 -31.17 -5.70
N GLY A 131 0.06 -31.94 -5.46
CA GLY A 131 -0.05 -33.39 -5.33
C GLY A 131 -0.67 -34.01 -6.59
N ALA A 132 -1.69 -34.84 -6.43
CA ALA A 132 -2.45 -35.45 -7.53
C ALA A 132 -3.69 -34.64 -7.96
N ARG A 133 -3.86 -33.41 -7.46
CA ARG A 133 -5.04 -32.57 -7.72
C ARG A 133 -4.70 -31.44 -8.67
N GLU A 134 -5.63 -31.16 -9.58
CA GLU A 134 -5.62 -29.99 -10.43
C GLU A 134 -6.90 -29.18 -10.22
N VAL A 135 -6.75 -27.86 -10.06
CA VAL A 135 -7.85 -26.93 -9.79
C VAL A 135 -7.75 -25.78 -10.76
N SER A 136 -8.82 -25.54 -11.52
CA SER A 136 -8.98 -24.33 -12.32
C SER A 136 -9.67 -23.25 -11.49
N SER A 137 -9.16 -22.03 -11.54
CA SER A 137 -9.77 -20.90 -10.87
C SER A 137 -9.42 -19.56 -11.53
N PHE A 138 -9.64 -18.46 -10.83
CA PHE A 138 -9.35 -17.10 -11.28
C PHE A 138 -8.41 -16.38 -10.31
N ALA A 139 -7.45 -15.67 -10.89
CA ALA A 139 -6.64 -14.72 -10.17
C ALA A 139 -7.29 -13.33 -10.16
N THR A 140 -7.21 -12.64 -9.02
CA THR A 140 -7.75 -11.28 -8.83
C THR A 140 -6.69 -10.21 -8.68
N LEU A 141 -5.48 -10.59 -8.23
CA LEU A 141 -4.32 -9.70 -8.13
C LEU A 141 -3.08 -10.39 -8.66
N LEU A 142 -2.29 -9.68 -9.45
CA LEU A 142 -1.00 -10.13 -9.96
C LEU A 142 0.08 -9.13 -9.58
N SER A 143 1.23 -9.62 -9.15
CA SER A 143 2.42 -8.82 -8.84
C SER A 143 3.65 -9.47 -9.44
N ARG A 144 4.78 -8.76 -9.44
CA ARG A 144 6.05 -9.29 -9.95
C ARG A 144 6.47 -10.63 -9.32
N ASP A 145 6.23 -10.83 -8.03
CA ASP A 145 6.69 -12.03 -7.31
C ASP A 145 5.57 -13.00 -6.94
N GLY A 146 4.31 -12.68 -7.24
CA GLY A 146 3.23 -13.56 -6.83
C GLY A 146 1.86 -13.15 -7.33
N ILE A 147 0.90 -14.04 -7.07
CA ILE A 147 -0.46 -13.98 -7.58
C ILE A 147 -1.45 -14.29 -6.47
N PHE A 148 -2.63 -13.70 -6.55
CA PHE A 148 -3.72 -13.93 -5.62
C PHE A 148 -4.87 -14.62 -6.32
N ILE A 149 -5.25 -15.79 -5.83
CA ILE A 149 -6.20 -16.70 -6.49
C ILE A 149 -7.36 -16.99 -5.54
N VAL A 150 -8.58 -16.90 -6.06
CA VAL A 150 -9.79 -17.36 -5.36
C VAL A 150 -9.83 -18.89 -5.44
N SER A 151 -10.12 -19.60 -4.36
CA SER A 151 -10.26 -21.06 -4.42
C SER A 151 -11.14 -21.52 -3.28
N LEU A 152 -12.13 -22.38 -3.56
CA LEU A 152 -13.00 -22.94 -2.53
C LEU A 152 -12.22 -23.82 -1.54
N ASN A 153 -11.19 -24.52 -2.03
CA ASN A 153 -10.39 -25.47 -1.27
C ASN A 153 -8.90 -25.19 -1.49
N PRO A 154 -8.35 -24.11 -0.91
CA PRO A 154 -6.95 -23.77 -1.09
C PRO A 154 -6.03 -24.81 -0.40
N PRO A 155 -4.88 -25.18 -1.00
CA PRO A 155 -3.87 -26.01 -0.34
C PRO A 155 -3.33 -25.32 0.92
N PRO A 156 -2.90 -26.06 1.96
CA PRO A 156 -2.37 -25.49 3.20
C PRO A 156 -1.26 -24.45 2.97
N VAL A 157 -1.13 -23.49 3.89
CA VAL A 157 0.00 -22.54 3.90
C VAL A 157 1.33 -23.29 3.85
N ASN A 158 2.29 -22.75 3.10
CA ASN A 158 3.59 -23.34 2.74
C ASN A 158 3.58 -24.51 1.77
N SER A 159 2.41 -24.96 1.30
CA SER A 159 2.35 -25.99 0.27
C SER A 159 2.96 -25.49 -1.03
N THR A 160 3.72 -26.35 -1.71
CA THR A 160 4.23 -26.11 -3.05
C THR A 160 3.22 -26.57 -4.09
N CYS A 161 3.13 -25.82 -5.18
CA CYS A 161 2.18 -26.03 -6.25
C CYS A 161 2.79 -25.60 -7.57
N THR A 162 2.22 -26.06 -8.68
CA THR A 162 2.52 -25.56 -10.02
C THR A 162 1.35 -24.72 -10.49
N LEU A 163 1.65 -23.55 -11.03
CA LEU A 163 0.69 -22.61 -11.61
C LEU A 163 0.86 -22.56 -13.11
N ARG A 164 -0.25 -22.55 -13.83
CA ARG A 164 -0.31 -22.27 -15.27
C ARG A 164 -1.32 -21.17 -15.55
N PHE A 165 -0.93 -20.17 -16.33
CA PHE A 165 -1.80 -19.04 -16.67
C PHE A 165 -1.30 -18.31 -17.92
N ASN A 166 -2.21 -17.55 -18.55
CA ASN A 166 -1.89 -16.68 -19.68
C ASN A 166 -1.92 -15.22 -19.22
N LEU A 167 -0.89 -14.45 -19.56
CA LEU A 167 -0.92 -13.00 -19.34
C LEU A 167 -1.72 -12.31 -20.47
N PRO A 168 -2.54 -11.30 -20.14
CA PRO A 168 -3.18 -10.47 -21.16
C PRO A 168 -2.12 -9.87 -22.11
N GLY A 169 -2.37 -9.96 -23.42
CA GLY A 169 -1.45 -9.46 -24.45
C GLY A 169 -0.34 -10.43 -24.87
N ILE A 170 -0.11 -11.52 -24.12
CA ILE A 170 0.89 -12.54 -24.48
C ILE A 170 0.17 -13.85 -24.80
N GLN A 171 0.26 -14.32 -26.06
CA GLN A 171 -0.28 -15.62 -26.49
C GLN A 171 0.60 -16.80 -26.06
N LYS A 172 1.12 -16.77 -24.82
CA LYS A 172 1.99 -17.80 -24.28
C LYS A 172 1.51 -18.21 -22.90
N GLU A 173 1.33 -19.51 -22.71
CA GLU A 173 1.10 -20.09 -21.39
C GLU A 173 2.39 -20.03 -20.56
N LEU A 174 2.27 -19.41 -19.39
CA LEU A 174 3.32 -19.39 -18.39
C LEU A 174 3.08 -20.51 -17.39
N ALA A 175 4.10 -21.29 -17.12
CA ALA A 175 4.12 -22.31 -16.07
C ALA A 175 5.20 -21.97 -15.05
N THR A 176 4.85 -21.99 -13.77
CA THR A 176 5.78 -21.69 -12.66
C THR A 176 5.40 -22.46 -11.41
N GLY A 177 6.38 -22.98 -10.69
CA GLY A 177 6.25 -23.36 -9.30
C GLY A 177 5.89 -22.15 -8.42
N ALA A 178 5.06 -22.41 -7.42
CA ALA A 178 4.68 -21.43 -6.43
C ALA A 178 4.48 -22.04 -5.04
N ARG A 179 4.52 -21.18 -4.02
CA ARG A 179 4.28 -21.55 -2.62
C ARG A 179 3.14 -20.73 -2.04
N VAL A 180 2.24 -21.40 -1.32
CA VAL A 180 1.17 -20.73 -0.57
C VAL A 180 1.77 -19.92 0.58
N LEU A 181 1.60 -18.60 0.55
CA LEU A 181 2.08 -17.71 1.61
C LEU A 181 1.06 -17.55 2.74
N TYR A 182 -0.18 -17.26 2.38
CA TYR A 182 -1.27 -17.10 3.31
C TYR A 182 -2.61 -17.36 2.60
N GLN A 183 -3.61 -17.68 3.39
CA GLN A 183 -4.99 -17.86 2.96
C GLN A 183 -5.85 -16.79 3.63
N ILE A 184 -6.90 -16.35 2.94
CA ILE A 184 -7.95 -15.54 3.54
C ILE A 184 -9.30 -16.19 3.27
N SER A 185 -10.19 -16.01 4.23
CA SER A 185 -11.58 -16.45 4.15
C SER A 185 -12.40 -15.18 4.23
N VAL A 186 -12.93 -14.71 3.11
CA VAL A 186 -13.75 -13.50 3.07
C VAL A 186 -15.21 -13.94 3.06
N ASN A 187 -15.94 -13.61 4.12
CA ASN A 187 -17.38 -13.69 4.08
C ASN A 187 -17.90 -12.49 3.29
N ARG A 188 -18.40 -12.72 2.06
CA ARG A 188 -18.85 -11.61 1.18
C ARG A 188 -20.01 -10.83 1.79
N ASP A 189 -20.74 -11.43 2.73
CA ASP A 189 -21.88 -10.79 3.39
C ASP A 189 -21.49 -10.01 4.65
N LEU A 190 -20.23 -10.10 5.11
CA LEU A 190 -19.80 -9.45 6.35
C LEU A 190 -18.50 -8.64 6.14
N ASN A 191 -18.68 -7.33 5.95
CA ASN A 191 -17.73 -6.31 6.42
C ASN A 191 -17.70 -6.22 7.97
N ILE A 192 -18.11 -7.28 8.68
CA ILE A 192 -18.23 -7.35 10.13
C ILE A 192 -17.45 -8.59 10.58
N ILE A 193 -16.48 -8.39 11.47
CA ILE A 193 -15.78 -9.46 12.17
C ILE A 193 -16.83 -10.24 12.96
N SER A 194 -17.27 -11.39 12.44
CA SER A 194 -18.27 -12.22 13.11
C SER A 194 -17.68 -12.86 14.38
N SER A 195 -18.31 -12.57 15.51
CA SER A 195 -18.03 -13.21 16.81
C SER A 195 -18.44 -14.69 16.82
N PRO A 196 -17.86 -15.52 17.71
CA PRO A 196 -18.18 -16.94 17.78
C PRO A 196 -19.62 -17.11 18.32
N GLY A 197 -20.56 -17.52 17.46
CA GLY A 197 -21.96 -17.79 17.84
C GLY A 197 -23.01 -17.48 16.77
N ASP A 198 -22.62 -16.94 15.60
CA ASP A 198 -23.58 -16.52 14.57
C ASP A 198 -24.20 -17.73 13.80
N PRO A 199 -25.55 -17.88 13.78
CA PRO A 199 -26.26 -18.95 13.06
C PRO A 199 -26.19 -18.85 11.52
N LEU A 200 -25.60 -17.79 10.95
CA LEU A 200 -25.37 -17.63 9.50
C LEU A 200 -24.11 -18.34 8.97
N GLN A 201 -23.58 -19.34 9.70
CA GLN A 201 -22.40 -20.15 9.31
C GLN A 201 -22.54 -20.95 7.99
N GLY A 202 -23.67 -20.84 7.28
CA GLY A 202 -23.83 -21.35 5.91
C GLY A 202 -23.52 -20.34 4.79
N SER A 203 -23.10 -19.12 5.13
CA SER A 203 -22.80 -18.04 4.17
C SER A 203 -21.53 -18.33 3.36
N TYR A 204 -21.61 -18.11 2.05
CA TYR A 204 -20.59 -18.44 1.05
C TYR A 204 -19.27 -17.72 1.32
N CYS A 205 -18.41 -18.33 2.14
CA CYS A 205 -17.07 -17.80 2.40
C CYS A 205 -16.22 -18.01 1.15
N THR A 206 -15.94 -16.91 0.45
CA THR A 206 -15.01 -16.95 -0.69
C THR A 206 -13.61 -17.05 -0.10
N ARG A 207 -13.08 -18.26 -0.10
CA ARG A 207 -11.68 -18.52 0.25
C ARG A 207 -10.78 -18.08 -0.89
N ALA A 208 -9.63 -17.51 -0.53
CA ALA A 208 -8.62 -17.10 -1.47
C ALA A 208 -7.23 -17.29 -0.86
N MET A 209 -6.21 -17.29 -1.70
CA MET A 209 -4.83 -17.50 -1.28
C MET A 209 -3.86 -16.65 -2.07
N ALA A 210 -2.78 -16.26 -1.40
CA ALA A 210 -1.63 -15.64 -2.02
C ALA A 210 -0.55 -16.69 -2.29
N LEU A 211 -0.08 -16.72 -3.52
CA LEU A 211 0.98 -17.60 -3.99
C LEU A 211 2.21 -16.77 -4.36
N LEU A 212 3.39 -17.21 -3.91
CA LEU A 212 4.69 -16.65 -4.28
C LEU A 212 5.31 -17.50 -5.38
N PHE A 213 5.75 -16.90 -6.48
CA PHE A 213 6.48 -17.59 -7.54
C PHE A 213 7.86 -18.04 -7.06
N THR A 214 8.19 -19.32 -7.23
CA THR A 214 9.45 -19.90 -6.76
C THR A 214 10.50 -20.06 -7.85
N ASP A 215 10.09 -20.21 -9.11
CA ASP A 215 10.98 -20.55 -10.23
C ASP A 215 10.74 -19.71 -11.51
N MET A 216 9.84 -18.71 -11.48
CA MET A 216 9.60 -17.85 -12.64
C MET A 216 10.87 -17.05 -13.00
N PRO A 217 11.38 -17.12 -14.24
CA PRO A 217 12.55 -16.36 -14.69
C PRO A 217 12.35 -14.85 -14.55
N ARG A 218 13.41 -14.09 -14.22
CA ARG A 218 13.32 -12.62 -14.03
C ARG A 218 12.70 -11.88 -15.23
N ARG A 219 13.00 -12.31 -16.45
CA ARG A 219 12.42 -11.75 -17.69
C ARG A 219 10.90 -11.86 -17.75
N ASP A 220 10.34 -12.97 -17.26
CA ASP A 220 8.90 -13.22 -17.28
C ASP A 220 8.19 -12.49 -16.13
N ARG A 221 8.96 -12.01 -15.12
CA ARG A 221 8.47 -11.14 -14.04
C ARG A 221 8.44 -9.66 -14.42
N ALA A 222 9.21 -9.23 -15.41
CA ALA A 222 9.41 -7.83 -15.78
C ALA A 222 8.51 -7.42 -16.96
N TYR A 223 7.20 -7.24 -16.71
CA TYR A 223 6.25 -6.79 -17.75
C TYR A 223 6.59 -5.40 -18.34
N ARG A 224 7.36 -4.56 -17.63
CA ARG A 224 7.66 -3.18 -18.02
C ARG A 224 8.80 -2.99 -19.03
N GLU A 225 9.65 -3.98 -19.25
CA GLU A 225 10.83 -3.81 -20.13
C GLU A 225 10.57 -4.21 -21.58
N LEU A 226 9.53 -5.00 -21.85
CA LEU A 226 9.23 -5.51 -23.21
C LEU A 226 8.45 -4.54 -24.11
N HIS A 227 7.87 -3.46 -23.57
CA HIS A 227 7.08 -2.50 -24.36
C HIS A 227 7.63 -1.07 -24.33
N ARG A 228 8.92 -0.89 -24.02
CA ARG A 228 9.56 0.44 -24.14
C ARG A 228 9.93 0.81 -25.58
N ASP A 229 10.07 -0.20 -26.44
CA ASP A 229 10.55 -0.02 -27.82
C ASP A 229 9.42 0.09 -28.87
N GLU A 230 8.14 -0.04 -28.48
CA GLU A 230 6.99 0.10 -29.40
C GLU A 230 6.35 1.50 -29.37
N PHE A 231 6.88 2.42 -28.56
CA PHE A 231 6.42 3.82 -28.47
C PHE A 231 7.56 4.84 -28.54
N SER A 232 8.67 4.49 -29.21
CA SER A 232 9.73 5.44 -29.59
C SER A 232 9.60 5.83 -31.06
#